data_AF-A0A2D8QV13-F1
#
_entry.id   AF-A0A2D8QV13-F1
#
_cell.length_a   1.000
_cell.length_b   1.000
_cell.length_c   1.000
_cell.angle_alpha   90.00
_cell.angle_beta   90.00
_cell.angle_gamma   90.00
#
_symmetry.space_group_name_H-M   'P 1'
#
loop_
_entity.id
_entity.type
_entity.pdbx_description
1 polymer ?
#
loop_
_entity_poly.entity_id
_entity_poly.type
_entity_poly.pdbx_seq_one_letter_code
_entity_poly.pdbx_strand_id
1 'polypeptide(L)' 'DYDIDFHNAPRRQFVINLKGSVEIETGLGDKRLLGPGDILLAEDITGRGHISRAVGDGVRESLFLPLAED' A
#
# COMPACT_ATOMS: atom_id res chain seq x y z
N ASP A 1 8.54 -13.23 -0.24
CA ASP A 1 8.94 -11.83 -0.02
C ASP A 1 7.89 -10.88 -0.53
N TYR A 2 7.32 -10.11 0.38
CA TYR A 2 6.39 -9.02 0.09
C TYR A 2 7.13 -7.68 0.28
N ASP A 3 8.33 -7.61 -0.29
CA ASP A 3 9.14 -6.41 -0.36
C ASP A 3 9.19 -5.97 -1.82
N ILE A 4 8.36 -4.97 -2.14
CA ILE A 4 8.23 -4.44 -3.48
C ILE A 4 8.88 -3.07 -3.48
N ASP A 5 9.97 -2.93 -4.24
CA ASP A 5 10.64 -1.64 -4.48
C ASP A 5 9.71 -0.64 -5.18
N PHE A 6 10.19 0.56 -5.50
CA PHE A 6 9.36 1.63 -6.07
C PHE A 6 8.49 1.15 -7.24
N HIS A 7 7.18 1.27 -7.06
CA HIS A 7 6.17 0.93 -8.05
C HIS A 7 4.95 1.84 -7.93
N ASN A 8 4.29 2.07 -9.06
CA ASN A 8 3.03 2.79 -9.11
C ASN A 8 1.85 1.87 -8.73
N ALA A 9 0.77 2.48 -8.27
CA ALA A 9 -0.49 1.78 -8.18
C ALA A 9 -0.99 1.44 -9.60
N PRO A 10 -1.57 0.26 -9.84
CA PRO A 10 -2.07 -0.11 -11.17
C PRO A 10 -3.33 0.69 -11.57
N ARG A 11 -3.98 1.33 -10.60
CA ARG A 11 -5.14 2.23 -10.73
C ARG A 11 -5.32 2.97 -9.41
N ARG A 12 -6.13 4.03 -9.41
CA ARG A 12 -6.58 4.66 -8.16
C ARG A 12 -7.44 3.66 -7.38
N GLN A 13 -7.08 3.37 -6.14
CA GLN A 13 -7.80 2.40 -5.31
C GLN A 13 -7.53 2.61 -3.83
N PHE A 14 -8.47 2.19 -2.99
CA PHE A 14 -8.24 2.03 -1.56
C PHE A 14 -7.62 0.66 -1.27
N VAL A 15 -6.64 0.64 -0.37
CA VAL A 15 -6.10 -0.57 0.25
C VAL A 15 -6.50 -0.54 1.72
N ILE A 16 -7.34 -1.49 2.12
CA ILE A 16 -7.88 -1.59 3.47
C ILE A 16 -7.20 -2.77 4.15
N ASN A 17 -6.46 -2.51 5.22
CA ASN A 17 -5.72 -3.54 5.94
C ASN A 17 -6.65 -4.24 6.95
N LEU A 18 -6.78 -5.57 6.84
CA LEU A 18 -7.66 -6.37 7.70
C LEU A 18 -6.89 -7.15 8.76
N LYS A 19 -5.67 -7.58 8.44
CA LYS A 19 -4.79 -8.36 9.31
C LYS A 19 -3.33 -8.15 8.92
N GLY A 20 -2.44 -8.20 9.91
CA GLY A 20 -1.01 -7.94 9.71
C GLY A 20 -0.74 -6.47 9.39
N SER A 21 0.52 -6.16 9.09
CA SER A 21 0.96 -4.79 8.83
C SER A 21 1.84 -4.70 7.58
N VAL A 22 1.93 -3.49 7.02
CA VAL A 22 2.84 -3.15 5.92
C VAL A 22 3.48 -1.79 6.21
N GLU A 23 4.77 -1.66 5.95
CA GLU A 23 5.40 -0.33 5.87
C GLU A 23 5.27 0.19 4.44
N ILE A 24 4.76 1.41 4.30
CA ILE A 24 4.71 2.13 3.04
C ILE A 24 5.72 3.28 3.10
N GLU A 25 6.59 3.35 2.10
CA GLU A 25 7.49 4.49 1.88
C GLU A 25 7.10 5.20 0.59
N THR A 26 6.80 6.49 0.67
CA THR A 26 6.43 7.30 -0.51
C THR A 26 7.65 7.73 -1.32
N GLY A 27 7.44 8.19 -2.54
CA GLY A 27 8.51 8.79 -3.37
C GLY A 27 9.23 10.00 -2.74
N LEU A 28 8.66 10.62 -1.70
CA LEU A 28 9.29 11.71 -0.93
C LEU A 28 10.07 11.21 0.30
N GLY A 29 10.06 9.90 0.57
CA GLY A 29 10.74 9.28 1.70
C GLY A 29 9.90 9.21 2.98
N ASP A 30 8.63 9.65 2.96
CA ASP A 30 7.75 9.50 4.12
C ASP A 30 7.42 8.03 4.35
N LYS A 31 7.59 7.59 5.60
CA LYS A 31 7.30 6.21 6.02
C LYS A 31 6.10 6.15 6.95
N ARG A 32 5.24 5.16 6.73
CA ARG A 32 4.10 4.86 7.59
C ARG A 32 3.96 3.36 7.76
N LEU A 33 3.79 2.92 9.01
CA LEU A 33 3.37 1.58 9.34
C LEU A 33 1.84 1.56 9.34
N LEU A 34 1.24 0.73 8.48
CA LEU A 34 -0.20 0.56 8.37
C LEU A 34 -0.59 -0.82 8.89
N GLY A 35 -1.44 -0.87 9.91
CA GLY A 35 -1.96 -2.09 10.53
C GLY A 35 -3.45 -2.32 10.24
N PRO A 36 -4.10 -3.27 10.95
CA PRO A 36 -5.52 -3.55 10.79
C PRO A 36 -6.39 -2.32 11.08
N GLY A 37 -7.33 -2.03 10.17
CA GLY A 37 -8.21 -0.87 10.25
C GLY A 37 -7.70 0.38 9.52
N ASP A 38 -6.41 0.43 9.20
CA ASP A 38 -5.86 1.53 8.41
C ASP A 38 -6.27 1.41 6.93
N ILE A 39 -6.49 2.57 6.30
CA ILE A 39 -6.89 2.69 4.90
C ILE A 39 -5.89 3.60 4.18
N LEU A 40 -5.31 3.10 3.11
CA LEU A 40 -4.47 3.86 2.19
C LEU A 40 -5.24 4.15 0.90
N LEU A 41 -5.23 5.41 0.46
CA LEU A 41 -5.55 5.74 -0.93
C LEU A 41 -4.27 5.64 -1.77
N ALA A 42 -4.20 4.64 -2.65
CA ALA A 42 -3.11 4.48 -3.60
C ALA A 42 -3.53 5.15 -4.92
N GLU A 43 -3.06 6.39 -5.14
CA GLU A 43 -3.44 7.21 -6.30
C GLU A 43 -2.29 7.55 -7.25
N ASP A 44 -1.04 7.32 -6.85
CA ASP A 44 0.10 7.56 -7.72
C ASP A 44 0.22 6.46 -8.79
N ILE A 45 -0.31 6.76 -9.98
CA ILE A 45 -0.35 5.85 -11.14
C ILE A 45 0.71 6.17 -12.21
N THR A 46 1.41 7.31 -12.12
CA THR A 46 2.37 7.77 -13.16
C THR A 46 3.65 8.43 -12.61
N GLY A 47 3.69 8.73 -11.32
CA GLY A 47 4.81 9.36 -10.62
C GLY A 47 5.86 8.35 -10.15
N ARG A 48 6.51 8.64 -9.03
CA ARG A 48 7.58 7.79 -8.48
C ARG A 48 7.05 6.51 -7.82
N GLY A 49 5.79 6.52 -7.39
CA GLY A 49 5.18 5.41 -6.69
C GLY A 49 5.60 5.31 -5.22
N HIS A 50 5.61 4.09 -4.72
CA HIS A 50 5.91 3.77 -3.32
C HIS A 50 6.64 2.43 -3.21
N ILE A 51 7.29 2.21 -2.06
CA ILE A 51 7.80 0.90 -1.65
C ILE A 51 6.79 0.30 -0.65
N SER A 52 6.56 -1.00 -0.75
CA SER A 52 5.80 -1.76 0.25
C SER A 52 6.72 -2.80 0.88
N ARG A 53 6.85 -2.81 2.22
CA ARG A 53 7.65 -3.80 2.94
C ARG A 53 6.81 -4.62 3.89
N ALA A 54 7.08 -5.92 3.94
CA ALA A 54 6.48 -6.81 4.92
C ALA A 54 6.92 -6.43 6.34
N VAL A 55 6.01 -6.58 7.31
CA VAL A 55 6.32 -6.35 8.73
C VAL A 55 5.93 -7.59 9.53
N GLY A 56 6.91 -8.19 10.19
CA GLY A 56 6.73 -9.46 10.92
C GLY A 56 6.72 -10.69 9.99
N ASP A 57 6.35 -11.83 10.57
CA ASP A 57 6.31 -13.16 9.92
C ASP A 57 4.87 -13.64 9.62
N GLY A 58 3.87 -12.83 9.95
CA GLY A 58 2.45 -13.16 9.80
C GLY A 58 1.89 -12.90 8.40
N VAL A 59 0.73 -13.51 8.13
CA VAL A 59 -0.03 -13.27 6.88
C VAL A 59 -0.67 -11.89 6.94
N ARG A 60 -0.45 -11.08 5.90
CA ARG A 60 -1.19 -9.84 5.66
C ARG A 60 -2.44 -10.11 4.82
N GLU A 61 -3.59 -9.70 5.32
CA GLU A 61 -4.86 -9.76 4.59
C GLU A 61 -5.35 -8.33 4.34
N SER A 62 -5.67 -8.02 3.09
CA SER A 62 -6.11 -6.68 2.69
C SER A 62 -7.18 -6.75 1.60
N LEU A 63 -8.13 -5.83 1.65
CA LEU A 63 -9.09 -5.59 0.57
C LEU A 63 -8.57 -4.47 -0.34
N PHE A 64 -8.62 -4.70 -1.64
CA PHE A 64 -8.38 -3.69 -2.65
C PHE A 64 -9.73 -3.26 -3.23
N LEU A 65 -10.05 -1.97 -3.11
CA LEU A 65 -11.28 -1.39 -3.60
C LEU A 65 -10.95 -0.36 -4.69
N PRO A 66 -11.04 -0.73 -5.98
CA PRO A 66 -10.88 0.20 -7.09
C PRO A 66 -11.84 1.38 -6.96
N LEU A 67 -11.35 2.59 -7.22
CA LEU A 67 -12.22 3.74 -7.45
C LEU A 67 -12.90 3.57 -8.81
N ALA A 68 -14.12 4.10 -8.93
CA ALA A 68 -14.79 4.17 -10.23
C ALA A 68 -13.94 5.01 -11.21
N GLU A 69 -13.97 4.63 -12.47
CA GLU A 69 -13.50 5.49 -13.55
C GLU A 69 -14.53 6.61 -13.75
N ASP A 70 -14.05 7.81 -14.10
CA ASP A 70 -14.90 8.95 -14.45
C ASP A 70 -15.54 8.76 -15.84
#